data_AF-A0A661TM06-F1
#
_entry.id   AF-A0A661TM06-F1
#
_cell.length_a   1.000
_cell.length_b   1.000
_cell.length_c   1.000
_cell.angle_alpha   90.00
_cell.angle_beta   90.00
_cell.angle_gamma   90.00
#
_symmetry.space_group_name_H-M   'P 1'
#
loop_
_entity.id
_entity.type
_entity.pdbx_description
1 polymer ?
#
loop_
_entity_poly.entity_id
_entity_poly.type
_entity_poly.pdbx_seq_one_letter_code
_entity_poly.pdbx_strand_id
1 'polypeptide(L)' 'MTVTIRKLDNTDHDYFAYTKSLCGKATYFVYFQDGIWGAITLHNFIEMLKSFFNQEKVKVSMSDKNIEIKNELFLKFIKE' A
#
# COMPACT_ATOMS: atom_id res chain seq x y z
N MET A 1 5.86 10.73 3.51
CA MET A 1 6.31 9.94 2.33
C MET A 1 5.09 9.55 1.49
N THR A 2 5.28 9.06 0.25
CA THR A 2 4.18 8.52 -0.57
C THR A 2 4.35 7.01 -0.75
N VAL A 3 3.33 6.25 -0.36
CA VAL A 3 3.18 4.84 -0.67
C VAL A 3 2.27 4.74 -1.90
N THR A 4 2.73 4.02 -2.91
CA THR A 4 1.98 3.74 -4.13
C THR A 4 1.55 2.29 -4.10
N ILE A 5 0.25 2.05 -4.25
CA ILE A 5 -0.35 0.74 -4.42
C ILE A 5 -0.58 0.52 -5.92
N ARG A 6 -0.17 -0.65 -6.41
CA ARG A 6 -0.37 -1.07 -7.79
C ARG A 6 -0.86 -2.51 -7.83
N LYS A 7 -1.80 -2.78 -8.74
CA LYS A 7 -2.27 -4.14 -9.03
C LYS A 7 -1.20 -4.89 -9.83
N LEU A 8 -1.02 -6.18 -9.55
CA LEU A 8 -0.10 -7.02 -10.32
C LEU A 8 -0.77 -7.45 -11.63
N ASP A 9 -0.03 -7.31 -12.74
CA ASP A 9 -0.54 -7.66 -14.07
C ASP A 9 -0.88 -9.17 -14.13
N ASN A 10 -1.97 -9.54 -14.83
CA ASN A 10 -2.48 -10.90 -14.97
C ASN A 10 -2.92 -11.60 -13.68
N THR A 11 -3.30 -10.83 -12.65
CA THR A 11 -3.90 -11.36 -11.42
C THR A 11 -5.25 -10.69 -11.16
N ASP A 12 -6.17 -11.38 -10.49
CA ASP A 12 -7.47 -10.79 -10.17
C ASP A 12 -7.41 -9.91 -8.91
N HIS A 13 -6.62 -10.31 -7.92
CA HIS A 13 -6.68 -9.79 -6.56
C HIS A 13 -5.31 -9.59 -5.89
N ASP A 14 -4.21 -9.59 -6.66
CA ASP A 14 -2.87 -9.39 -6.10
C ASP A 14 -2.37 -7.96 -6.33
N TYR A 15 -1.70 -7.42 -5.32
CA TYR A 15 -1.24 -6.03 -5.27
C TYR A 15 0.15 -5.94 -4.66
N PHE A 16 0.84 -4.85 -4.98
CA PHE A 16 2.02 -4.42 -4.25
C PHE A 16 1.89 -2.96 -3.82
N ALA A 17 2.22 -2.68 -2.57
CA ALA A 17 2.42 -1.33 -2.08
C ALA A 17 3.92 -1.06 -1.96
N TYR A 18 4.38 0.10 -2.40
CA TYR A 18 5.79 0.45 -2.35
C TYR A 18 6.02 1.93 -2.10
N THR A 19 7.18 2.26 -1.52
CA THR A 19 7.67 3.63 -1.40
C THR A 19 9.17 3.66 -1.67
N LYS A 20 9.62 4.74 -2.31
CA LYS A 20 11.04 4.95 -2.62
C LYS A 20 11.68 5.81 -1.54
N SER A 21 12.90 5.46 -1.14
CA SER A 21 13.69 6.29 -0.24
C SER A 21 13.92 7.68 -0.85
N LEU A 22 13.79 8.73 -0.03
CA LEU A 22 14.07 10.10 -0.43
C LEU A 22 15.57 10.37 -0.61
N CYS A 23 16.42 9.62 0.10
CA CYS A 23 17.86 9.89 0.21
C CYS A 23 18.74 8.73 -0.31
N GLY A 24 18.17 7.72 -0.97
CA GLY A 24 18.93 6.56 -1.46
C GLY A 24 18.22 5.76 -2.56
N LYS A 25 18.91 4.76 -3.12
CA LYS A 25 18.38 3.85 -4.16
C LYS A 25 17.74 2.60 -3.54
N ALA A 26 16.85 2.79 -2.57
CA ALA A 26 16.14 1.72 -1.89
C ALA A 26 14.63 1.85 -2.06
N THR A 27 13.95 0.70 -2.15
CA THR A 27 12.50 0.61 -2.22
C THR A 27 12.01 -0.31 -1.12
N TYR A 28 11.12 0.18 -0.27
CA TYR A 28 10.34 -0.66 0.63
C TYR A 28 9.11 -1.10 -0.14
N PHE A 29 8.80 -2.40 -0.10
CA PHE A 29 7.63 -2.94 -0.77
C PHE A 29 6.98 -4.04 0.06
N VAL A 30 5.69 -4.23 -0.15
CA VAL A 30 4.92 -5.35 0.38
C VAL A 30 3.98 -5.87 -0.69
N TYR A 31 3.89 -7.18 -0.80
CA TYR A 31 2.91 -7.88 -1.63
C TYR A 31 1.73 -8.30 -0.74
N PHE A 32 0.51 -8.16 -1.25
CA PHE A 32 -0.70 -8.56 -0.53
C PHE A 32 -1.86 -8.86 -1.49
N GLN A 33 -2.87 -9.54 -0.95
CA GLN A 33 -4.11 -9.90 -1.65
C GLN A 33 -5.32 -9.08 -1.19
N ASP A 34 -6.34 -8.94 -2.03
CA ASP A 34 -7.62 -8.36 -1.63
C ASP A 34 -8.36 -9.29 -0.65
N GLY A 35 -8.13 -9.07 0.65
CA GLY A 35 -8.69 -9.88 1.74
C GLY A 35 -8.27 -9.33 3.11
N ILE A 36 -8.82 -9.91 4.18
CA ILE A 36 -8.56 -9.45 5.57
C ILE A 36 -7.06 -9.47 5.89
N TRP A 37 -6.38 -10.56 5.56
CA TRP A 37 -4.94 -10.69 5.77
C TRP A 37 -4.16 -9.65 4.97
N GLY A 38 -4.53 -9.40 3.72
CA GLY A 38 -3.86 -8.39 2.91
C GLY A 38 -4.09 -6.96 3.43
N ALA A 39 -5.28 -6.66 3.95
CA ALA A 39 -5.55 -5.39 4.62
C ALA A 39 -4.67 -5.19 5.86
N ILE A 40 -4.55 -6.23 6.70
CA ILE A 40 -3.67 -6.23 7.88
C ILE A 40 -2.20 -6.07 7.46
N THR A 41 -1.77 -6.79 6.43
CA THR A 41 -0.41 -6.70 5.89
C THR A 41 -0.10 -5.30 5.38
N LEU A 42 -1.01 -4.67 4.62
CA LEU A 42 -0.86 -3.30 4.15
C LEU A 42 -0.80 -2.31 5.32
N HIS A 43 -1.69 -2.45 6.30
CA HIS A 43 -1.71 -1.62 7.50
C HIS A 43 -0.37 -1.70 8.26
N ASN A 44 0.10 -2.91 8.54
CA ASN A 44 1.36 -3.14 9.24
C ASN A 44 2.55 -2.56 8.48
N PHE A 45 2.55 -2.65 7.15
CA PHE A 45 3.57 -2.02 6.31
C PHE A 45 3.58 -0.50 6.46
N ILE A 46 2.40 0.15 6.44
CA ILE A 46 2.28 1.59 6.61
C ILE A 46 2.72 2.02 8.02
N GLU A 47 2.30 1.31 9.06
CA GLU A 47 2.68 1.61 10.45
C GLU A 47 4.18 1.43 10.68
N MET A 48 4.78 0.39 10.10
CA MET A 48 6.24 0.19 10.11
C MET A 48 6.95 1.40 9.50
N LEU A 49 6.49 1.90 8.36
CA LEU A 49 7.07 3.08 7.71
C LEU A 49 6.91 4.34 8.56
N LYS A 50 5.72 4.58 9.12
CA LYS A 50 5.45 5.73 10.01
C LYS A 50 6.40 5.73 11.21
N SER A 51 6.52 4.57 11.88
CA SER A 51 7.36 4.41 13.06
C SER A 51 8.85 4.56 12.72
N PHE A 52 9.33 3.87 11.68
CA PHE A 52 10.75 3.88 11.31
C PHE A 52 11.24 5.26 10.86
N PHE A 53 10.43 5.98 10.08
CA PHE A 53 10.78 7.32 9.58
C PHE A 53 10.30 8.46 10.49
N ASN A 54 9.69 8.14 11.63
CA ASN A 54 9.07 9.09 12.56
C ASN A 54 8.16 10.11 11.85
N GLN A 55 7.27 9.62 10.98
CA GLN A 55 6.33 10.44 10.22
C GLN A 55 4.90 10.15 10.66
N GLU A 56 4.17 11.18 11.12
CA GLU A 56 2.76 11.04 11.52
C GLU A 56 1.84 10.67 10.36
N LYS A 57 2.15 11.16 9.15
CA LYS A 57 1.30 11.00 7.97
C LYS A 57 2.06 10.37 6.80
N VAL A 58 1.48 9.31 6.25
CA VAL A 58 1.92 8.67 5.01
C VAL A 58 0.82 8.85 3.99
N LYS A 59 1.14 9.43 2.84
CA LYS A 59 0.18 9.57 1.74
C LYS A 59 0.10 8.25 1.00
N VAL A 60 -1.07 7.65 0.92
CA VAL A 60 -1.31 6.46 0.09
C VAL A 60 -1.90 6.92 -1.25
N SER A 61 -1.46 6.30 -2.34
CA SER A 61 -1.92 6.58 -3.69
C SER A 61 -2.05 5.30 -4.49
N MET A 62 -3.07 5.21 -5.35
CA MET A 62 -3.20 4.11 -6.31
C MET A 62 -2.59 4.52 -7.64
N SER A 63 -1.78 3.65 -8.26
CA SER A 63 -1.21 3.91 -9.59
C SER A 63 -2.24 3.83 -10.71
N ASP A 64 -3.22 2.94 -10.57
CA ASP A 64 -4.30 2.74 -11.53
C ASP A 64 -5.62 3.34 -11.03
N LYS A 65 -6.30 4.07 -11.91
CA LYS A 65 -7.61 4.67 -11.61
C LYS A 65 -8.78 3.68 -11.70
N ASN A 66 -8.55 2.49 -12.29
CA ASN A 66 -9.58 1.49 -12.59
C ASN A 66 -9.36 0.17 -11.83
N ILE A 67 -9.00 0.23 -10.54
CA ILE A 67 -8.91 -0.97 -9.71
C ILE A 67 -10.29 -1.26 -9.12
N GLU A 68 -10.87 -2.40 -9.50
CA GLU A 68 -12.04 -2.98 -8.83
C GLU A 68 -11.61 -3.59 -7.49
N ILE A 69 -11.51 -2.74 -6.46
CA ILE A 69 -11.36 -3.20 -5.08
C ILE A 69 -12.70 -3.72 -4.61
N LYS A 70 -12.82 -5.04 -4.37
CA LYS A 70 -14.09 -5.64 -3.94
C LYS A 70 -14.32 -5.47 -2.44
N ASN A 71 -13.25 -5.34 -1.66
CA ASN A 71 -13.34 -5.27 -0.21
C ASN A 71 -13.54 -3.83 0.31
N GLU A 72 -14.69 -3.58 0.93
CA GLU A 72 -15.04 -2.28 1.50
C GLU A 72 -14.09 -1.81 2.62
N LEU A 73 -13.52 -2.74 3.41
CA LEU A 73 -12.54 -2.39 4.45
C LEU A 73 -11.28 -1.81 3.81
N PHE A 74 -10.87 -2.37 2.68
CA PHE A 74 -9.72 -1.92 1.92
C PHE A 74 -9.94 -0.51 1.36
N LEU A 75 -11.15 -0.23 0.86
CA LEU A 75 -11.55 1.10 0.39
C LEU A 75 -11.54 2.14 1.51
N LYS A 76 -11.89 1.78 2.75
CA LYS A 76 -11.81 2.70 3.90
C LYS A 76 -10.37 3.09 4.20
N PHE A 77 -9.45 2.12 4.23
CA PHE A 77 -8.04 2.36 4.52
C PHE A 77 -7.32 3.25 3.50
N ILE A 78 -7.74 3.26 2.24
CA ILE A 78 -7.12 4.08 1.18
C ILE A 78 -7.61 5.54 1.23
N LYS A 79 -8.80 5.80 1.77
CA LYS A 79 -9.44 7.14 1.76
C LYS A 79 -9.11 8.02 2.97
N GLU A 80 -8.52 7.46 4.03
CA GLU A 80 -7.99 8.19 5.19
C GLU A 80 -6.57 8.72 4.95
#